data_AF-A0A0F9AV85-F1
#
_entry.id   AF-A0A0F9AV85-F1
#
_cell.length_a   1.000
_cell.length_b   1.000
_cell.length_c   1.000
_cell.angle_alpha   90.00
_cell.angle_beta   90.00
_cell.angle_gamma   90.00
#
_symmetry.space_group_name_H-M   'P 1'
#
loop_
_entity.id
_entity.type
_entity.pdbx_description
1 polymer ?
#
loop_
_entity_poly.entity_id
_entity_poly.type
_entity_poly.pdbx_seq_one_letter_code
_entity_poly.pdbx_strand_id
1 'polypeptide(L)' 'MFSIDQLHAFIATVEAGSFSAAARRLSKVQSVVSQHIINLEID' A
#
# COMPACT_ATOMS: atom_id res chain seq x y z
N MET A 1 -14.58 -0.83 -4.48
CA MET A 1 -14.57 0.61 -4.81
C MET A 1 -13.22 1.19 -4.40
N PHE A 2 -12.53 1.85 -5.34
CA PHE A 2 -11.19 2.37 -5.11
C PHE A 2 -11.12 3.53 -4.11
N SER A 3 -10.02 3.56 -3.35
CA SER A 3 -9.65 4.60 -2.39
C SER A 3 -8.29 5.20 -2.74
N ILE A 4 -8.13 6.50 -2.48
CA ILE A 4 -6.85 7.21 -2.65
C ILE A 4 -5.76 6.57 -1.78
N ASP A 5 -6.11 6.06 -0.60
CA ASP A 5 -5.16 5.37 0.28
C ASP A 5 -4.62 4.08 -0.35
N GLN A 6 -5.41 3.40 -1.18
CA GLN A 6 -4.97 2.20 -1.91
C GLN A 6 -3.98 2.56 -3.01
N LEU A 7 -4.27 3.63 -3.77
CA LEU A 7 -3.36 4.15 -4.80
C LEU A 7 -2.03 4.63 -4.20
N HIS A 8 -2.06 5.36 -3.09
CA HIS A 8 -0.83 5.78 -2.39
C HIS A 8 -0.04 4.58 -1.85
N ALA A 9 -0.71 3.57 -1.28
CA ALA A 9 -0.06 2.35 -0.82
C ALA A 9 0.63 1.60 -1.98
N PHE A 10 -0.02 1.54 -3.15
CA PHE A 10 0.53 0.93 -4.35
C PHE A 10 1.77 1.68 -4.85
N ILE A 11 1.67 2.99 -5.09
CA ILE A 11 2.79 3.82 -5.57
C ILE A 11 3.97 3.74 -4.61
N ALA A 12 3.73 3.91 -3.30
CA ALA A 12 4.79 3.84 -2.29
C ALA A 12 5.48 2.46 -2.26
N THR A 13 4.74 1.37 -2.51
CA THR A 13 5.30 0.00 -2.57
C THR A 13 6.19 -0.19 -3.79
N VAL A 14 5.78 0.32 -4.95
CA VAL A 14 6.59 0.28 -6.18
C VAL A 14 7.87 1.09 -6.01
N GLU A 15 7.78 2.32 -5.50
CA GLU A 15 8.94 3.19 -5.31
C GLU A 15 9.90 2.69 -4.21
N ALA A 16 9.38 2.09 -3.15
CA ALA A 16 10.19 1.60 -2.04
C ALA A 16 10.72 0.17 -2.26
N GLY A 17 10.19 -0.55 -3.26
CA GLY A 17 10.57 -1.93 -3.60
C GLY A 17 10.19 -3.00 -2.57
N SER A 18 9.48 -2.63 -1.50
CA SER A 18 8.95 -3.59 -0.51
C SER A 18 7.79 -3.01 0.29
N PHE A 19 6.85 -3.86 0.69
CA PHE A 19 5.72 -3.48 1.54
C PHE A 19 6.17 -2.92 2.90
N SER A 20 7.20 -3.50 3.51
CA SER A 20 7.73 -3.02 4.79
C SER A 20 8.37 -1.64 4.68
N ALA A 21 9.06 -1.33 3.57
CA ALA A 21 9.63 0.00 3.35
C ALA A 21 8.54 1.05 3.05
N ALA A 22 7.53 0.68 2.26
CA ALA A 22 6.37 1.54 2.01
C ALA A 22 5.59 1.85 3.29
N ALA A 23 5.36 0.84 4.13
CA ALA A 23 4.69 1.01 5.42
C ALA A 23 5.44 2.00 6.34
N ARG A 24 6.78 1.90 6.40
CA ARG A 24 7.62 2.86 7.13
C ARG A 24 7.50 4.27 6.57
N ARG A 25 7.50 4.44 5.23
CA ARG A 25 7.33 5.75 4.58
C ARG A 25 5.95 6.37 4.85
N LEU A 26 4.91 5.55 4.91
CA LEU A 26 3.53 5.99 5.11
C LEU A 26 3.12 6.09 6.58
N SER A 27 4.03 5.83 7.53
CA SER A 27 3.72 5.74 8.96
C SER A 27 2.57 4.76 9.26
N LYS A 28 2.51 3.64 8.53
CA LYS A 28 1.52 2.56 8.70
C LYS A 28 2.22 1.24 9.05
N VAL A 29 1.45 0.27 9.53
CA VAL A 29 1.93 -1.12 9.66
C VAL A 29 1.90 -1.83 8.30
N GLN A 30 2.81 -2.78 8.08
CA GLN A 30 2.95 -3.45 6.78
C GLN A 30 1.67 -4.18 6.35
N SER A 31 0.93 -4.80 7.28
CA SER A 31 -0.33 -5.48 7.00
C SER A 31 -1.39 -4.55 6.39
N VAL A 32 -1.43 -3.27 6.81
CA VAL A 32 -2.36 -2.29 6.26
C VAL A 32 -2.02 -1.95 4.80
N VAL A 33 -0.73 -1.81 4.47
CA VAL A 33 -0.29 -1.57 3.08
C VAL A 33 -0.62 -2.78 2.21
N SER A 34 -0.36 -3.99 2.71
CA SER A 34 -0.70 -5.24 2.00
C SER A 34 -2.21 -5.34 1.74
N GLN A 35 -3.04 -5.07 2.75
CA GLN A 35 -4.50 -5.15 2.61
C GLN A 35 -5.04 -4.12 1.60
N HIS A 36 -4.49 -2.92 1.58
CA HIS A 36 -4.87 -1.90 0.61
C HIS A 36 -4.60 -2.35 -0.83
N ILE A 37 -3.44 -2.97 -1.08
CA ILE A 37 -3.08 -3.47 -2.41
C ILE A 37 -3.94 -4.68 -2.80
N ILE A 38 -4.17 -5.63 -1.88
CA ILE A 38 -5.09 -6.76 -2.13
C ILE A 38 -6.48 -6.26 -2.53
N ASN A 39 -7.02 -5.28 -1.79
CA ASN A 39 -8.33 -4.72 -2.10
C ASN A 39 -8.33 -3.97 -3.45
N LEU A 40 -7.20 -3.35 -3.83
CA LEU A 40 -7.03 -2.71 -5.13
C LEU A 40 -6.99 -3.72 -6.29
N GLU A 41 -6.49 -4.94 -6.07
CA GLU A 41 -6.41 -6.01 -7.09
C GLU A 41 -7.74 -6.75 -7.30
N ILE A 42 -8.59 -6.79 -6.28
CA ILE A 42 -9.88 -7.50 -6.30
C ILE A 42 -10.99 -6.66 -6.95
N ASP A 43 -10.93 -5.34 -6.77
CA ASP A 43 -11.85 -4.37 -7.38
C ASP A 43 -11.52 -4.09 -8.85
#